data_AF-A0A2E6H5G7-F1
#
_entry.id   AF-A0A2E6H5G7-F1
#
_cell.length_a   1.000
_cell.length_b   1.000
_cell.length_c   1.000
_cell.angle_alpha   90.00
_cell.angle_beta   90.00
_cell.angle_gamma   90.00
#
_symmetry.space_group_name_H-M   'P 1'
#
loop_
_entity.id
_entity.type
_entity.pdbx_description
1 polymer ?
#
loop_
_entity_poly.entity_id
_entity_poly.type
_entity_poly.pdbx_seq_one_letter_code
_entity_poly.pdbx_strand_id
1 'polypeptide(L)'
;MSFPKEQIINAIVIGLCAIFLAKLFAPVVFSLFNDLFSKNKPKKGGANLEAMIAHKEAMLRKGENSKNSSLVNNDALEAGIKNKRAGKSEVEIRYLDYSDELNKVGNEELLEDVQKTLALFESLQWGEGQAISEVRTKFNKKFSAAPTQRTFINNLKNLLKREVPLSRSTKNLPQYNEITDLLITKTFLQGFCGEDDFSKELAKAVSRKLRISMASILKAVAAFLAKVEGQNEQKIYKTIVEAKNPFSAWDLPSREKLVNKALITEDKKYFVSIKDLIESITAEAHLFHTLSPLPPLNGKNDIPGALKIFGLTEEASAEEIKKTYKKLSMLKHPDRLASKGIPKSFEEVANDNFTQIQAAYDILKNKD
;
A
#
# COMPACT_ATOMS: atom_id res chain seq x y z
N MET A 1 35.20 3.68 4.28
CA MET A 1 34.19 4.24 5.21
C MET A 1 33.66 3.08 6.06
N SER A 2 34.06 3.03 7.34
CA SER A 2 33.53 2.03 8.28
C SER A 2 32.13 2.46 8.69
N PHE A 3 31.10 1.71 8.32
CA PHE A 3 29.79 1.88 8.92
C PHE A 3 29.91 1.64 10.44
N PRO A 4 29.38 2.52 11.31
CA PRO A 4 29.47 2.31 12.75
C PRO A 4 28.77 1.01 13.10
N LYS A 5 29.46 0.10 13.79
CA LYS A 5 28.97 -1.25 14.14
C LYS A 5 27.58 -1.22 14.78
N GLU A 6 27.24 -0.17 15.53
CA GLU A 6 25.91 0.04 16.12
C GLU A 6 24.77 0.19 15.10
N GLN A 7 25.00 0.82 13.95
CA GLN A 7 23.97 1.00 12.92
C GLN A 7 23.66 -0.31 12.20
N ILE A 8 24.68 -1.14 11.96
CA ILE A 8 24.53 -2.48 11.37
C ILE A 8 23.79 -3.40 12.34
N ILE A 9 24.18 -3.38 13.63
CA ILE A 9 23.54 -4.20 14.67
C ILE A 9 22.06 -3.80 14.82
N ASN A 10 21.74 -2.50 14.85
CA ASN A 10 20.36 -2.04 15.00
C ASN A 10 19.47 -2.34 13.78
N ALA A 11 19.99 -2.24 12.56
CA ALA A 11 19.25 -2.62 11.35
C ALA A 11 18.92 -4.13 11.32
N ILE A 12 19.87 -4.97 11.75
CA ILE A 12 19.66 -6.43 11.87
C ILE A 12 18.60 -6.74 12.94
N VAL A 13 18.65 -6.06 14.09
CA VAL A 13 17.71 -6.29 15.21
C VAL A 13 16.28 -5.82 14.90
N ILE A 14 16.11 -4.71 14.18
CA ILE A 14 14.78 -4.25 13.72
C ILE A 14 14.20 -5.18 12.66
N GLY A 15 15.05 -5.71 11.77
CA GLY A 15 14.66 -6.79 10.85
C GLY A 15 14.21 -8.06 11.59
N LEU A 16 14.91 -8.46 12.66
CA LEU A 16 14.51 -9.58 13.53
C LEU A 16 13.21 -9.31 14.28
N CYS A 17 12.95 -8.05 14.66
CA CYS A 17 11.70 -7.63 15.27
C CYS A 17 10.51 -7.76 14.32
N ALA A 18 10.68 -7.31 13.07
CA ALA A 18 9.70 -7.49 12.01
C ALA A 18 9.44 -8.98 11.74
N ILE A 19 10.47 -9.83 11.73
CA ILE A 19 10.33 -11.30 11.57
C ILE A 19 9.59 -11.93 12.77
N PHE A 20 9.86 -11.49 14.00
CA PHE A 20 9.16 -11.99 15.20
C PHE A 20 7.69 -11.56 15.22
N LEU A 21 7.39 -10.30 14.92
CA LEU A 21 6.01 -9.81 14.82
C LEU A 21 5.28 -10.49 13.65
N ALA A 22 5.96 -10.68 12.51
CA ALA A 22 5.44 -11.45 11.39
C ALA A 22 5.13 -12.90 11.79
N LYS A 23 5.96 -13.56 12.61
CA LYS A 23 5.67 -14.91 13.15
C LYS A 23 4.56 -14.93 14.20
N LEU A 24 4.54 -13.95 15.11
CA LEU A 24 3.55 -13.85 16.18
C LEU A 24 2.13 -13.57 15.62
N PHE A 25 2.07 -12.75 14.56
CA PHE A 25 0.84 -12.40 13.87
C PHE A 25 0.67 -13.15 12.55
N ALA A 26 1.54 -14.12 12.23
CA ALA A 26 1.47 -14.93 11.01
C ALA A 26 0.07 -15.52 10.78
N PRO A 27 -0.66 -16.03 11.79
CA PRO A 27 -2.01 -16.55 11.57
C PRO A 27 -3.03 -15.46 11.16
N VAL A 28 -2.89 -14.24 11.70
CA VAL A 28 -3.76 -13.09 11.39
C VAL A 28 -3.43 -12.52 10.01
N VAL A 29 -2.14 -12.42 9.71
CA VAL A 29 -1.61 -12.03 8.40
C VAL A 29 -2.00 -13.08 7.35
N PHE A 30 -1.86 -14.38 7.65
CA PHE A 30 -2.25 -15.49 6.78
C PHE A 30 -3.76 -15.59 6.58
N SER A 31 -4.60 -15.35 7.59
CA SER A 31 -6.06 -15.29 7.40
C SER A 31 -6.46 -14.11 6.53
N LEU A 32 -5.77 -12.97 6.68
CA LEU A 32 -5.85 -11.85 5.73
C LEU A 32 -5.50 -12.32 4.32
N PHE A 33 -4.35 -12.98 4.15
CA PHE A 33 -3.88 -13.45 2.85
C PHE A 33 -4.81 -14.49 2.22
N ASN A 34 -5.40 -15.39 2.99
CA ASN A 34 -6.29 -16.42 2.48
C ASN A 34 -7.61 -15.82 1.98
N ASP A 35 -8.16 -14.82 2.68
CA ASP A 35 -9.34 -14.06 2.24
C ASP A 35 -9.01 -13.05 1.12
N LEU A 36 -7.79 -12.49 1.11
CA LEU A 36 -7.32 -11.50 0.12
C LEU A 36 -6.83 -12.12 -1.20
N PHE A 37 -6.44 -13.40 -1.20
CA PHE A 37 -5.79 -14.08 -2.34
C PHE A 37 -6.35 -15.47 -2.62
N SER A 38 -7.60 -15.77 -2.22
CA SER A 38 -8.27 -17.00 -2.65
C SER A 38 -8.24 -17.11 -4.18
N LYS A 39 -7.51 -18.14 -4.66
CA LYS A 39 -7.29 -18.40 -6.08
C LYS A 39 -8.61 -18.77 -6.75
N ASN A 40 -9.20 -17.85 -7.51
CA ASN A 40 -10.01 -18.26 -8.66
C ASN A 40 -9.08 -18.35 -9.87
N LYS A 41 -9.01 -19.55 -10.47
CA LYS A 41 -8.27 -19.80 -11.72
C LYS A 41 -8.64 -18.75 -12.77
N PRO A 42 -7.68 -18.22 -13.55
CA PRO A 42 -8.01 -17.34 -14.66
C PRO A 42 -8.79 -18.14 -15.73
N LYS A 43 -9.97 -17.64 -16.12
CA LYS A 43 -10.59 -18.04 -17.40
C LYS A 43 -9.83 -17.33 -18.53
N LYS A 44 -9.54 -18.06 -19.61
CA LYS A 44 -8.83 -17.59 -20.81
C LYS A 44 -9.40 -16.26 -21.32
N GLY A 45 -8.53 -15.27 -21.51
CA GLY A 45 -8.86 -13.84 -21.68
C GLY A 45 -8.87 -13.29 -23.10
N GLY A 46 -9.12 -14.10 -24.13
CA GLY A 46 -9.20 -13.62 -25.52
C GLY A 46 -10.42 -12.73 -25.80
N ALA A 47 -11.57 -13.03 -25.18
CA ALA A 47 -12.82 -12.29 -25.38
C ALA A 47 -12.80 -10.84 -24.85
N ASN A 48 -11.80 -10.48 -24.03
CA ASN A 48 -11.76 -9.20 -23.34
C ASN A 48 -11.03 -8.12 -24.16
N LEU A 49 -10.01 -8.52 -24.93
CA LEU A 49 -9.29 -7.61 -25.83
C LEU A 49 -10.17 -7.19 -27.02
N GLU A 50 -10.85 -8.15 -27.64
CA GLU A 50 -11.77 -7.87 -28.75
C GLU A 50 -12.89 -6.92 -28.34
N ALA A 51 -13.44 -7.06 -27.13
CA ALA A 51 -14.43 -6.13 -26.59
C ALA A 51 -13.86 -4.71 -26.39
N MET A 52 -12.62 -4.59 -25.94
CA MET A 52 -11.93 -3.30 -25.78
C MET A 52 -11.60 -2.65 -27.13
N ILE A 53 -11.17 -3.44 -28.13
CA ILE A 53 -10.93 -2.99 -29.51
C ILE A 53 -12.24 -2.55 -30.16
N ALA A 54 -13.30 -3.34 -30.04
CA ALA A 54 -14.62 -3.01 -30.59
C ALA A 54 -15.20 -1.73 -29.94
N HIS A 55 -14.98 -1.52 -28.65
CA HIS A 55 -15.35 -0.29 -27.96
C HIS A 55 -14.58 0.93 -28.53
N LYS A 56 -13.29 0.78 -28.83
CA LYS A 56 -12.48 1.80 -29.50
C LYS A 56 -12.99 2.10 -30.91
N GLU A 57 -13.28 1.08 -31.71
CA GLU A 57 -13.84 1.25 -33.06
C GLU A 57 -15.21 1.96 -33.04
N ALA A 58 -16.08 1.62 -32.08
CA ALA A 58 -17.38 2.29 -31.92
C ALA A 58 -17.23 3.77 -31.52
N MET A 59 -16.21 4.11 -30.74
CA MET A 59 -15.90 5.49 -30.33
C MET A 59 -15.26 6.30 -31.46
N LEU A 60 -14.35 5.70 -32.23
CA LEU A 60 -13.75 6.32 -33.43
C LEU A 60 -14.81 6.58 -34.51
N ARG A 61 -15.75 5.65 -34.72
CA ARG A 61 -16.90 5.86 -35.62
C ARG A 61 -17.82 7.01 -35.19
N LYS A 62 -17.90 7.32 -33.88
CA LYS A 62 -18.62 8.51 -33.38
C LYS A 62 -17.86 9.81 -33.64
N GLY A 63 -16.53 9.77 -33.80
CA GLY A 63 -15.68 10.92 -34.13
C GLY A 63 -15.43 11.12 -35.63
N GLU A 64 -15.54 10.07 -36.45
CA GLU A 64 -15.20 10.06 -37.89
C GLU A 64 -16.34 10.44 -38.85
N ASN A 65 -17.36 11.17 -38.39
CA ASN A 65 -18.32 11.83 -39.30
C ASN A 65 -17.70 13.07 -40.00
N SER A 66 -16.46 12.95 -40.48
CA SER A 66 -15.81 13.91 -41.38
C SER A 66 -15.03 13.14 -42.44
N LYS A 67 -15.49 13.27 -43.68
CA LYS A 67 -15.01 12.56 -44.87
C LYS A 67 -13.57 12.93 -45.23
N ASN A 68 -12.72 11.95 -45.50
CA ASN A 68 -12.24 11.68 -46.88
C ASN A 68 -11.26 10.50 -46.91
N SER A 69 -11.39 9.68 -47.94
CA SER A 69 -10.52 8.57 -48.27
C SER A 69 -9.41 8.97 -49.25
N SER A 70 -8.38 8.11 -49.27
CA SER A 70 -7.42 7.83 -50.34
C SER A 70 -6.00 8.42 -50.23
N LEU A 71 -5.05 7.51 -50.55
CA LEU A 71 -3.61 7.64 -50.79
C LEU A 71 -2.70 7.70 -49.53
N VAL A 72 -2.15 6.53 -49.18
CA VAL A 72 -1.09 6.37 -48.18
C VAL A 72 0.21 6.93 -48.75
N ASN A 73 0.52 8.16 -48.39
CA ASN A 73 1.81 8.81 -48.64
C ASN A 73 2.71 8.56 -47.42
N ASN A 74 3.98 8.19 -47.63
CA ASN A 74 4.89 7.89 -46.51
C ASN A 74 5.08 9.10 -45.57
N ASP A 75 4.99 10.33 -46.10
CA ASP A 75 4.99 11.56 -45.30
C ASP A 75 3.70 11.74 -44.47
N ALA A 76 2.56 11.26 -44.96
CA ALA A 76 1.30 11.25 -44.22
C ALA A 76 1.29 10.16 -43.14
N LEU A 77 1.96 9.03 -43.39
CA LEU A 77 2.20 7.98 -42.40
C LEU A 77 3.14 8.49 -41.29
N GLU A 78 4.27 9.13 -41.64
CA GLU A 78 5.17 9.76 -40.66
C GLU A 78 4.50 10.92 -39.91
N ALA A 79 3.71 11.76 -40.59
CA ALA A 79 2.92 12.81 -39.95
C ALA A 79 1.85 12.22 -39.01
N GLY A 80 1.17 11.14 -39.40
CA GLY A 80 0.21 10.42 -38.55
C GLY A 80 0.87 9.73 -37.35
N ILE A 81 2.07 9.18 -37.52
CA ILE A 81 2.92 8.57 -36.48
C ILE A 81 3.42 9.63 -35.49
N LYS A 82 3.85 10.81 -35.97
CA LYS A 82 4.21 11.98 -35.14
C LYS A 82 3.00 12.50 -34.37
N ASN A 83 1.81 12.53 -34.99
CA ASN A 83 0.59 13.00 -34.34
C ASN A 83 0.08 12.02 -33.26
N LYS A 84 0.24 10.69 -33.47
CA LYS A 84 -0.08 9.67 -32.44
C LYS A 84 0.80 9.76 -31.19
N ARG A 85 2.05 10.20 -31.33
CA ARG A 85 3.03 10.34 -30.23
C ARG A 85 3.00 11.73 -29.58
N ALA A 86 2.38 12.73 -30.21
CA ALA A 86 2.28 14.08 -29.67
C ALA A 86 1.48 14.11 -28.36
N GLY A 87 2.04 14.73 -27.32
CA GLY A 87 1.40 14.86 -26.00
C GLY A 87 1.36 13.58 -25.15
N LYS A 88 2.00 12.50 -25.61
CA LYS A 88 2.15 11.24 -24.87
C LYS A 88 3.35 11.32 -23.92
N SER A 89 3.28 10.57 -22.81
CA SER A 89 4.43 10.39 -21.92
C SER A 89 5.52 9.52 -22.55
N GLU A 90 6.76 9.63 -22.07
CA GLU A 90 7.87 8.75 -22.50
C GLU A 90 7.51 7.26 -22.34
N VAL A 91 6.80 6.92 -21.26
CA VAL A 91 6.28 5.56 -21.05
C VAL A 91 5.39 5.14 -22.21
N GLU A 92 4.38 5.94 -22.57
CA GLU A 92 3.47 5.60 -23.67
C GLU A 92 4.21 5.45 -25.00
N ILE A 93 5.19 6.32 -25.27
CA ILE A 93 6.00 6.27 -26.50
C ILE A 93 6.77 4.94 -26.57
N ARG A 94 7.41 4.51 -25.48
CA ARG A 94 8.14 3.23 -25.43
C ARG A 94 7.26 2.02 -25.73
N TYR A 95 6.03 2.00 -25.23
CA TYR A 95 5.10 0.91 -25.53
C TYR A 95 4.59 0.97 -26.98
N LEU A 96 4.38 2.16 -27.55
CA LEU A 96 4.02 2.30 -28.96
C LEU A 96 5.14 1.79 -29.86
N ASP A 97 6.39 2.20 -29.60
CA ASP A 97 7.55 1.77 -30.37
C ASP A 97 7.74 0.24 -30.26
N TYR A 98 7.60 -0.32 -29.05
CA TYR A 98 7.68 -1.77 -28.86
C TYR A 98 6.54 -2.52 -29.56
N SER A 99 5.32 -1.96 -29.59
CA SER A 99 4.22 -2.53 -30.37
C SER A 99 4.52 -2.54 -31.87
N ASP A 100 5.09 -1.45 -32.41
CA ASP A 100 5.47 -1.34 -33.82
C ASP A 100 6.56 -2.37 -34.18
N GLU A 101 7.51 -2.63 -33.27
CA GLU A 101 8.54 -3.66 -33.42
C GLU A 101 7.95 -5.08 -33.40
N LEU A 102 7.10 -5.40 -32.42
CA LEU A 102 6.50 -6.73 -32.30
C LEU A 102 5.60 -7.09 -33.49
N ASN A 103 4.88 -6.12 -34.06
CA ASN A 103 4.11 -6.31 -35.29
C ASN A 103 4.98 -6.73 -36.48
N LYS A 104 6.23 -6.26 -36.56
CA LYS A 104 7.16 -6.65 -37.64
C LYS A 104 7.72 -8.05 -37.44
N VAL A 105 7.92 -8.46 -36.18
CA VAL A 105 8.53 -9.75 -35.81
C VAL A 105 7.48 -10.88 -35.72
N GLY A 106 6.19 -10.55 -35.59
CA GLY A 106 5.10 -11.52 -35.56
C GLY A 106 4.91 -12.25 -34.22
N ASN A 107 5.29 -11.62 -33.09
CA ASN A 107 5.08 -12.21 -31.76
C ASN A 107 3.70 -11.81 -31.20
N GLU A 108 2.69 -12.64 -31.46
CA GLU A 108 1.29 -12.35 -31.13
C GLU A 108 1.02 -12.24 -29.62
N GLU A 109 1.65 -13.08 -28.78
CA GLU A 109 1.41 -13.09 -27.33
C GLU A 109 1.90 -11.80 -26.66
N LEU A 110 3.14 -11.37 -26.97
CA LEU A 110 3.68 -10.13 -26.42
C LEU A 110 2.96 -8.90 -27.00
N LEU A 111 2.54 -8.97 -28.27
CA LEU A 111 1.78 -7.90 -28.90
C LEU A 111 0.43 -7.70 -28.19
N GLU A 112 -0.29 -8.79 -27.86
CA GLU A 112 -1.53 -8.73 -27.10
C GLU A 112 -1.34 -8.07 -25.72
N ASP A 113 -0.27 -8.41 -24.98
CA ASP A 113 0.02 -7.81 -23.67
C ASP A 113 0.32 -6.31 -23.77
N VAL A 114 1.12 -5.91 -24.77
CA VAL A 114 1.43 -4.49 -25.05
C VAL A 114 0.16 -3.72 -25.44
N GLN A 115 -0.71 -4.31 -26.26
CA GLN A 115 -1.98 -3.69 -26.67
C GLN A 115 -2.93 -3.50 -25.47
N LYS A 116 -3.01 -4.46 -24.55
CA LYS A 116 -3.78 -4.29 -23.29
C LYS A 116 -3.24 -3.14 -22.45
N THR A 117 -1.92 -3.01 -22.38
CA THR A 117 -1.26 -1.92 -21.65
C THR A 117 -1.52 -0.56 -22.29
N LEU A 118 -1.42 -0.47 -23.61
CA LEU A 118 -1.74 0.76 -24.35
C LEU A 118 -3.22 1.13 -24.17
N ALA A 119 -4.14 0.17 -24.21
CA ALA A 119 -5.56 0.42 -23.98
C ALA A 119 -5.86 0.91 -22.55
N LEU A 120 -5.09 0.46 -21.55
CA LEU A 120 -5.13 1.04 -20.21
C LEU A 120 -4.65 2.50 -20.21
N PHE A 121 -3.59 2.84 -20.94
CA PHE A 121 -3.11 4.23 -21.04
C PHE A 121 -4.08 5.15 -21.77
N GLU A 122 -4.82 4.64 -22.76
CA GLU A 122 -5.86 5.40 -23.47
C GLU A 122 -6.99 5.89 -22.54
N SER A 123 -7.20 5.24 -21.39
CA SER A 123 -8.17 5.71 -20.38
C SER A 123 -7.82 7.10 -19.82
N LEU A 124 -6.59 7.58 -20.00
CA LEU A 124 -6.19 8.93 -19.61
C LEU A 124 -6.80 10.02 -20.51
N GLN A 125 -7.08 9.69 -21.77
CA GLN A 125 -7.65 10.64 -22.75
C GLN A 125 -9.17 10.64 -22.72
N TRP A 126 -9.78 9.46 -22.63
CA TRP A 126 -11.22 9.29 -22.82
C TRP A 126 -11.99 9.08 -21.51
N GLY A 127 -11.30 8.96 -20.38
CA GLY A 127 -11.91 8.74 -19.07
C GLY A 127 -12.27 7.28 -18.83
N GLU A 128 -13.46 7.05 -18.26
CA GLU A 128 -13.89 5.73 -17.78
C GLU A 128 -13.79 4.65 -18.86
N GLY A 129 -13.06 3.57 -18.57
CA GLY A 129 -12.77 2.50 -19.53
C GLY A 129 -12.75 1.11 -18.89
N GLN A 130 -12.94 0.07 -19.71
CA GLN A 130 -13.03 -1.33 -19.26
C GLN A 130 -11.81 -1.77 -18.44
N ALA A 131 -10.59 -1.41 -18.86
CA ALA A 131 -9.37 -1.72 -18.12
C ALA A 131 -9.36 -1.11 -16.70
N ILE A 132 -9.78 0.16 -16.55
CA ILE A 132 -9.89 0.81 -15.22
C ILE A 132 -10.96 0.13 -14.37
N SER A 133 -12.08 -0.27 -14.97
CA SER A 133 -13.14 -1.02 -14.28
C SER A 133 -12.64 -2.36 -13.74
N GLU A 134 -11.83 -3.07 -14.52
CA GLU A 134 -11.19 -4.33 -14.09
C GLU A 134 -10.22 -4.11 -12.92
N VAL A 135 -9.34 -3.11 -13.03
CA VAL A 135 -8.39 -2.75 -11.95
C VAL A 135 -9.16 -2.36 -10.68
N ARG A 136 -10.22 -1.56 -10.80
CA ARG A 136 -11.10 -1.19 -9.69
C ARG A 136 -11.78 -2.41 -9.07
N THR A 137 -12.29 -3.33 -9.89
CA THR A 137 -12.91 -4.56 -9.40
C THR A 137 -11.91 -5.42 -8.61
N LYS A 138 -10.69 -5.59 -9.14
CA LYS A 138 -9.58 -6.27 -8.45
C LYS A 138 -9.28 -5.58 -7.11
N PHE A 139 -9.18 -4.25 -7.08
CA PHE A 139 -8.94 -3.48 -5.87
C PHE A 139 -10.04 -3.66 -4.84
N ASN A 140 -11.30 -3.48 -5.24
CA ASN A 140 -12.46 -3.55 -4.34
C ASN A 140 -12.59 -4.93 -3.69
N LYS A 141 -12.41 -6.00 -4.50
CA LYS A 141 -12.41 -7.38 -4.01
C LYS A 141 -11.34 -7.58 -2.93
N LYS A 142 -10.17 -6.96 -3.11
CA LYS A 142 -9.04 -7.06 -2.18
C LYS A 142 -9.28 -6.23 -0.92
N PHE A 143 -9.53 -4.94 -1.04
CA PHE A 143 -9.47 -4.04 0.12
C PHE A 143 -10.82 -3.74 0.76
N SER A 144 -11.92 -4.19 0.17
CA SER A 144 -13.28 -3.87 0.63
C SER A 144 -13.52 -2.36 0.75
N ALA A 145 -12.83 -1.60 -0.12
CA ALA A 145 -12.93 -0.15 -0.28
C ALA A 145 -13.08 0.15 -1.76
N ALA A 146 -13.86 1.17 -2.12
CA ALA A 146 -14.29 1.43 -3.49
C ALA A 146 -13.81 2.78 -4.02
N PRO A 147 -12.52 2.93 -4.39
CA PRO A 147 -12.05 4.14 -5.04
C PRO A 147 -12.80 4.41 -6.34
N THR A 148 -12.90 5.69 -6.70
CA THR A 148 -13.53 6.10 -7.96
C THR A 148 -12.63 5.77 -9.16
N GLN A 149 -13.20 5.68 -10.36
CA GLN A 149 -12.39 5.54 -11.58
C GLN A 149 -11.41 6.70 -11.74
N ARG A 150 -11.83 7.92 -11.37
CA ARG A 150 -11.00 9.13 -11.38
C ARG A 150 -9.76 8.98 -10.49
N THR A 151 -9.87 8.31 -9.34
CA THR A 151 -8.73 8.01 -8.46
C THR A 151 -7.68 7.18 -9.19
N PHE A 152 -8.08 6.12 -9.90
CA PHE A 152 -7.17 5.30 -10.70
C PHE A 152 -6.57 6.06 -11.88
N ILE A 153 -7.36 6.84 -12.60
CA ILE A 153 -6.90 7.65 -13.73
C ILE A 153 -5.85 8.67 -13.26
N ASN A 154 -6.09 9.35 -12.14
CA ASN A 154 -5.13 10.30 -11.57
C ASN A 154 -3.83 9.62 -11.16
N ASN A 155 -3.93 8.47 -10.50
CA ASN A 155 -2.76 7.69 -10.09
C ASN A 155 -1.97 7.16 -11.29
N LEU A 156 -2.64 6.68 -12.32
CA LEU A 156 -2.02 6.23 -13.57
C LEU A 156 -1.32 7.40 -14.27
N LYS A 157 -2.00 8.54 -14.44
CA LYS A 157 -1.40 9.76 -15.00
C LYS A 157 -0.15 10.17 -14.23
N ASN A 158 -0.18 10.08 -12.91
CA ASN A 158 0.97 10.41 -12.07
C ASN A 158 2.13 9.42 -12.26
N LEU A 159 1.86 8.11 -12.33
CA LEU A 159 2.88 7.09 -12.62
C LEU A 159 3.56 7.34 -13.96
N LEU A 160 2.79 7.63 -15.01
CA LEU A 160 3.32 7.87 -16.35
C LEU A 160 4.13 9.17 -16.42
N LYS A 161 3.61 10.26 -15.83
CA LYS A 161 4.32 11.55 -15.77
C LYS A 161 5.66 11.46 -15.02
N ARG A 162 5.78 10.53 -14.08
CA ARG A 162 6.99 10.31 -13.28
C ARG A 162 7.83 9.14 -13.79
N GLU A 163 7.45 8.56 -14.92
CA GLU A 163 8.16 7.44 -15.58
C GLU A 163 8.42 6.25 -14.65
N VAL A 164 7.57 6.06 -13.62
CA VAL A 164 7.71 4.96 -12.65
C VAL A 164 7.71 3.59 -13.34
N PRO A 165 6.91 3.32 -14.39
CA PRO A 165 7.02 2.06 -15.13
C PRO A 165 8.41 1.78 -15.74
N LEU A 166 9.18 2.82 -16.04
CA LEU A 166 10.52 2.71 -16.66
C LEU A 166 11.66 2.83 -15.66
N SER A 167 11.37 3.05 -14.37
CA SER A 167 12.41 3.25 -13.36
C SER A 167 13.11 1.96 -12.92
N ARG A 168 12.68 0.80 -13.42
CA ARG A 168 13.35 -0.48 -13.17
C ARG A 168 14.65 -0.54 -13.95
N SER A 169 15.68 -1.17 -13.40
CA SER A 169 16.95 -1.40 -14.09
C SER A 169 16.89 -2.54 -15.13
N THR A 170 15.69 -3.05 -15.44
CA THR A 170 15.48 -4.15 -16.39
C THR A 170 15.31 -3.60 -17.80
N LYS A 171 15.82 -4.33 -18.81
CA LYS A 171 15.67 -3.93 -20.22
C LYS A 171 14.24 -4.10 -20.76
N ASN A 172 13.46 -5.02 -20.18
CA ASN A 172 12.12 -5.32 -20.65
C ASN A 172 11.12 -4.32 -20.08
N LEU A 173 10.18 -3.87 -20.93
CA LEU A 173 9.02 -3.11 -20.49
C LEU A 173 8.15 -3.97 -19.57
N PRO A 174 7.52 -3.38 -18.53
CA PRO A 174 6.59 -4.12 -17.70
C PRO A 174 5.41 -4.70 -18.48
N GLN A 175 4.98 -5.89 -18.09
CA GLN A 175 3.78 -6.49 -18.67
C GLN A 175 2.50 -5.83 -18.16
N TYR A 176 1.38 -6.05 -18.83
CA TYR A 176 0.07 -5.51 -18.44
C TYR A 176 -0.25 -5.77 -16.96
N ASN A 177 -0.05 -7.01 -16.49
CA ASN A 177 -0.31 -7.37 -15.11
C ASN A 177 0.59 -6.58 -14.13
N GLU A 178 1.88 -6.40 -14.46
CA GLU A 178 2.81 -5.61 -13.63
C GLU A 178 2.37 -4.15 -13.53
N ILE A 179 1.90 -3.54 -14.62
CA ILE A 179 1.36 -2.17 -14.62
C ILE A 179 0.09 -2.08 -13.78
N THR A 180 -0.83 -3.05 -13.91
CA THR A 180 -2.07 -3.05 -13.10
C THR A 180 -1.79 -3.26 -11.61
N ASP A 181 -0.85 -4.13 -11.26
CA ASP A 181 -0.45 -4.37 -9.87
C ASP A 181 0.28 -3.15 -9.28
N LEU A 182 1.12 -2.49 -10.08
CA LEU A 182 1.76 -1.21 -9.70
C LEU A 182 0.69 -0.14 -9.42
N LEU A 183 -0.32 -0.02 -10.28
CA LEU A 183 -1.42 0.93 -10.11
C LEU A 183 -2.27 0.63 -8.87
N ILE A 184 -2.55 -0.64 -8.59
CA ILE A 184 -3.23 -1.09 -7.36
C ILE A 184 -2.39 -0.73 -6.14
N THR A 185 -1.08 -1.00 -6.19
CA THR A 185 -0.15 -0.75 -5.08
C THR A 185 -0.03 0.73 -4.77
N LYS A 186 0.11 1.57 -5.81
CA LYS A 186 0.06 3.04 -5.66
C LYS A 186 -1.25 3.49 -5.04
N THR A 187 -2.38 3.02 -5.56
CA THR A 187 -3.70 3.45 -5.10
C THR A 187 -3.95 3.05 -3.64
N PHE A 188 -3.48 1.88 -3.24
CA PHE A 188 -3.54 1.42 -1.86
C PHE A 188 -2.71 2.32 -0.93
N LEU A 189 -1.44 2.54 -1.25
CA LEU A 189 -0.54 3.32 -0.39
C LEU A 189 -0.96 4.81 -0.34
N GLN A 190 -1.27 5.41 -1.49
CA GLN A 190 -1.74 6.78 -1.60
C GLN A 190 -3.05 6.99 -0.84
N GLY A 191 -3.93 5.98 -0.81
CA GLY A 191 -5.20 6.02 -0.10
C GLY A 191 -5.06 6.19 1.41
N PHE A 192 -3.90 5.93 2.02
CA PHE A 192 -3.69 6.26 3.44
C PHE A 192 -3.17 7.68 3.67
N CYS A 193 -2.68 8.34 2.61
CA CYS A 193 -1.99 9.62 2.69
C CYS A 193 -2.94 10.82 2.49
N GLY A 194 -4.20 10.55 2.12
CA GLY A 194 -5.25 11.54 1.89
C GLY A 194 -6.18 11.73 3.09
N GLU A 195 -7.07 12.73 2.96
CA GLU A 195 -8.08 13.08 3.97
C GLU A 195 -9.52 12.95 3.43
N ASP A 196 -9.66 12.46 2.19
CA ASP A 196 -10.93 12.24 1.52
C ASP A 196 -11.70 11.02 2.08
N ASP A 197 -12.95 10.86 1.64
CA ASP A 197 -13.80 9.78 2.12
C ASP A 197 -13.28 8.39 1.73
N PHE A 198 -12.65 8.27 0.56
CA PHE A 198 -11.99 7.04 0.16
C PHE A 198 -10.87 6.67 1.16
N SER A 199 -10.04 7.63 1.55
CA SER A 199 -8.94 7.41 2.48
C SER A 199 -9.44 6.93 3.85
N LYS A 200 -10.52 7.55 4.34
CA LYS A 200 -11.18 7.16 5.60
C LYS A 200 -11.76 5.74 5.50
N GLU A 201 -12.47 5.41 4.43
CA GLU A 201 -13.08 4.08 4.25
C GLU A 201 -12.03 2.98 4.07
N LEU A 202 -10.95 3.24 3.32
CA LEU A 202 -9.83 2.31 3.20
C LEU A 202 -9.19 2.04 4.56
N ALA A 203 -8.87 3.09 5.31
CA ALA A 203 -8.28 2.94 6.64
C ALA A 203 -9.21 2.18 7.61
N LYS A 204 -10.52 2.44 7.58
CA LYS A 204 -11.52 1.67 8.35
C LYS A 204 -11.58 0.20 7.94
N ALA A 205 -11.59 -0.08 6.63
CA ALA A 205 -11.68 -1.45 6.12
C ALA A 205 -10.45 -2.27 6.52
N VAL A 206 -9.26 -1.70 6.36
CA VAL A 206 -7.99 -2.33 6.73
C VAL A 206 -7.88 -2.49 8.25
N SER A 207 -8.31 -1.50 9.03
CA SER A 207 -8.39 -1.57 10.49
C SER A 207 -9.25 -2.74 10.97
N ARG A 208 -10.45 -2.91 10.40
CA ARG A 208 -11.34 -4.04 10.73
C ARG A 208 -10.71 -5.38 10.38
N LYS A 209 -10.12 -5.51 9.19
CA LYS A 209 -9.48 -6.76 8.75
C LYS A 209 -8.28 -7.14 9.63
N LEU A 210 -7.42 -6.17 9.96
CA LEU A 210 -6.21 -6.41 10.76
C LEU A 210 -6.49 -6.49 12.26
N ARG A 211 -7.66 -6.04 12.73
CA ARG A 211 -7.96 -5.84 14.16
C ARG A 211 -6.93 -4.94 14.86
N ILE A 212 -6.49 -3.92 14.14
CA ILE A 212 -5.56 -2.88 14.62
C ILE A 212 -6.25 -1.54 14.50
N SER A 213 -6.01 -0.61 15.43
CA SER A 213 -6.59 0.73 15.35
C SER A 213 -6.17 1.47 14.07
N MET A 214 -7.08 2.26 13.49
CA MET A 214 -6.76 3.12 12.34
C MET A 214 -5.56 4.02 12.60
N ALA A 215 -5.44 4.59 13.81
CA ALA A 215 -4.34 5.46 14.18
C ALA A 215 -2.98 4.74 14.06
N SER A 216 -2.89 3.48 14.51
CA SER A 216 -1.66 2.70 14.40
C SER A 216 -1.32 2.36 12.95
N ILE A 217 -2.33 2.12 12.10
CA ILE A 217 -2.13 1.90 10.66
C ILE A 217 -1.62 3.17 9.97
N LEU A 218 -2.21 4.33 10.24
CA LEU A 218 -1.76 5.60 9.65
C LEU A 218 -0.34 5.95 10.10
N LYS A 219 0.00 5.72 11.37
CA LYS A 219 1.37 5.87 11.90
C LYS A 219 2.35 4.92 11.22
N ALA A 220 1.95 3.68 10.98
CA ALA A 220 2.77 2.72 10.27
C ALA A 220 3.06 3.12 8.84
N VAL A 221 2.05 3.61 8.10
CA VAL A 221 2.26 4.12 6.74
C VAL A 221 3.19 5.34 6.75
N ALA A 222 3.02 6.28 7.68
CA ALA A 222 3.90 7.43 7.82
C ALA A 222 5.35 7.01 8.12
N ALA A 223 5.56 6.05 9.02
CA ALA A 223 6.89 5.54 9.34
C ALA A 223 7.52 4.85 8.13
N PHE A 224 6.75 4.03 7.41
CA PHE A 224 7.19 3.41 6.17
C PHE A 224 7.65 4.45 5.13
N LEU A 225 6.85 5.51 4.89
CA LEU A 225 7.21 6.57 3.94
C LEU A 225 8.47 7.33 4.36
N ALA A 226 8.70 7.50 5.65
CA ALA A 226 9.90 8.17 6.10
C ALA A 226 11.17 7.32 6.02
N LYS A 227 11.04 6.00 6.20
CA LYS A 227 12.13 5.07 5.89
C LYS A 227 12.50 5.17 4.42
N VAL A 228 11.48 5.23 3.54
CA VAL A 228 11.67 5.48 2.10
C VAL A 228 12.34 6.84 1.85
N GLU A 229 12.03 7.88 2.64
CA GLU A 229 12.71 9.17 2.56
C GLU A 229 14.19 9.11 3.01
N GLY A 230 14.54 8.13 3.84
CA GLY A 230 15.88 7.98 4.44
C GLY A 230 16.01 8.63 5.81
N GLN A 231 14.90 8.86 6.52
CA GLN A 231 14.94 9.40 7.87
C GLN A 231 15.49 8.40 8.89
N ASN A 232 16.14 8.92 9.94
CA ASN A 232 16.60 8.10 11.06
C ASN A 232 15.41 7.50 11.82
N GLU A 233 15.34 6.16 11.87
CA GLU A 233 14.24 5.43 12.50
C GLU A 233 14.02 5.82 13.97
N GLN A 234 15.08 5.98 14.76
CA GLN A 234 14.91 6.27 16.19
C GLN A 234 14.21 7.61 16.44
N LYS A 235 14.66 8.64 15.72
CA LYS A 235 14.11 9.99 15.85
C LYS A 235 12.65 10.02 15.38
N ILE A 236 12.36 9.37 14.25
CA ILE A 236 11.06 9.53 13.63
C ILE A 236 9.95 8.76 14.35
N TYR A 237 10.24 7.58 14.89
CA TYR A 237 9.23 6.83 15.60
C TYR A 237 8.67 7.66 16.75
N LYS A 238 9.53 8.33 17.53
CA LYS A 238 9.09 9.15 18.68
C LYS A 238 8.09 10.21 18.22
N THR A 239 8.45 10.95 17.17
CA THR A 239 7.60 11.97 16.58
C THR A 239 6.26 11.40 16.08
N ILE A 240 6.28 10.25 15.40
CA ILE A 240 5.07 9.63 14.83
C ILE A 240 4.16 9.06 15.93
N VAL A 241 4.72 8.48 17.00
CA VAL A 241 3.93 7.95 18.12
C VAL A 241 3.13 9.06 18.79
N GLU A 242 3.70 10.24 18.95
CA GLU A 242 3.05 11.39 19.62
C GLU A 242 2.14 12.20 18.67
N ALA A 243 2.32 12.07 17.35
CA ALA A 243 1.59 12.86 16.37
C ALA A 243 0.09 12.55 16.33
N LYS A 244 -0.74 13.61 16.34
CA LYS A 244 -2.18 13.53 16.02
C LYS A 244 -2.40 13.21 14.54
N ASN A 245 -1.69 13.90 13.65
CA ASN A 245 -1.62 13.61 12.23
C ASN A 245 -0.19 13.15 11.88
N PRO A 246 0.03 11.84 11.61
CA PRO A 246 1.38 11.31 11.38
C PRO A 246 1.97 11.74 10.03
N PHE A 247 1.19 12.34 9.12
CA PHE A 247 1.67 12.84 7.83
C PHE A 247 1.95 14.35 7.82
N SER A 248 1.86 15.03 8.96
CA SER A 248 2.03 16.48 9.08
C SER A 248 3.41 16.99 8.62
N ALA A 249 4.43 16.12 8.59
CA ALA A 249 5.76 16.45 8.08
C ALA A 249 5.81 16.66 6.55
N TRP A 250 4.82 16.16 5.81
CA TRP A 250 4.79 16.23 4.34
C TRP A 250 3.50 16.87 3.85
N ASP A 251 3.63 17.82 2.92
CA ASP A 251 2.50 18.27 2.11
C ASP A 251 2.04 17.18 1.12
N LEU A 252 0.89 17.38 0.47
CA LEU A 252 0.34 16.37 -0.46
C LEU A 252 1.30 16.02 -1.62
N PRO A 253 1.97 16.98 -2.28
CA PRO A 253 2.97 16.67 -3.30
C PRO A 253 4.16 15.83 -2.78
N SER A 254 4.66 16.12 -1.58
CA SER A 254 5.76 15.37 -0.98
C SER A 254 5.33 13.94 -0.62
N ARG A 255 4.11 13.77 -0.09
CA ARG A 255 3.53 12.43 0.14
C ARG A 255 3.46 11.63 -1.16
N GLU A 256 2.96 12.21 -2.24
CA GLU A 256 2.86 11.53 -3.54
C GLU A 256 4.25 11.15 -4.10
N LYS A 257 5.25 12.02 -3.94
CA LYS A 257 6.63 11.73 -4.33
C LYS A 257 7.20 10.55 -3.56
N LEU A 258 6.99 10.50 -2.25
CA LEU A 258 7.43 9.39 -1.39
C LEU A 258 6.70 8.08 -1.74
N VAL A 259 5.38 8.15 -1.98
CA VAL A 259 4.60 7.01 -2.47
C VAL A 259 5.22 6.46 -3.74
N ASN A 260 5.52 7.28 -4.74
CA ASN A 260 6.15 6.82 -5.98
C ASN A 260 7.51 6.16 -5.75
N LYS A 261 8.35 6.74 -4.87
CA LYS A 261 9.65 6.17 -4.51
C LYS A 261 9.50 4.79 -3.85
N ALA A 262 8.43 4.60 -3.06
CA ALA A 262 8.16 3.36 -2.36
C ALA A 262 7.66 2.20 -3.24
N LEU A 263 7.33 2.46 -4.51
CA LEU A 263 6.80 1.44 -5.43
C LEU A 263 7.88 0.59 -6.10
N ILE A 264 9.15 0.92 -5.89
CA ILE A 264 10.29 0.27 -6.53
C ILE A 264 11.18 -0.30 -5.43
N THR A 265 11.65 -1.53 -5.63
CA THR A 265 12.61 -2.18 -4.75
C THR A 265 13.94 -1.43 -4.70
N GLU A 266 14.70 -1.57 -3.61
CA GLU A 266 15.98 -0.86 -3.43
C GLU A 266 17.00 -1.20 -4.53
N ASP A 267 17.03 -2.45 -4.99
CA ASP A 267 17.89 -2.92 -6.08
C ASP A 267 17.39 -2.48 -7.47
N LYS A 268 16.23 -1.83 -7.52
CA LYS A 268 15.53 -1.33 -8.71
C LYS A 268 15.16 -2.40 -9.73
N LYS A 269 15.20 -3.68 -9.39
CA LYS A 269 14.87 -4.76 -10.35
C LYS A 269 13.38 -5.00 -10.48
N TYR A 270 12.63 -4.81 -9.39
CA TYR A 270 11.21 -5.13 -9.32
C TYR A 270 10.40 -3.98 -8.77
N PHE A 271 9.11 -3.97 -9.09
CA PHE A 271 8.15 -3.18 -8.32
C PHE A 271 7.90 -3.87 -6.97
N VAL A 272 7.67 -3.06 -5.94
CA VAL A 272 7.27 -3.59 -4.64
C VAL A 272 5.92 -4.27 -4.79
N SER A 273 5.85 -5.54 -4.41
CA SER A 273 4.59 -6.26 -4.46
C SER A 273 3.64 -5.73 -3.37
N ILE A 274 2.36 -5.65 -3.70
CA ILE A 274 1.32 -5.29 -2.73
C ILE A 274 1.31 -6.21 -1.50
N LYS A 275 1.73 -7.47 -1.67
CA LYS A 275 1.85 -8.44 -0.58
C LYS A 275 2.90 -7.98 0.43
N ASP A 276 4.12 -7.72 -0.05
CA ASP A 276 5.24 -7.34 0.80
C ASP A 276 4.98 -5.98 1.47
N LEU A 277 4.32 -5.06 0.75
CA LEU A 277 3.90 -3.78 1.30
C LEU A 277 2.92 -3.95 2.46
N ILE A 278 1.89 -4.80 2.31
CA ILE A 278 0.92 -5.08 3.38
C ILE A 278 1.59 -5.75 4.57
N GLU A 279 2.49 -6.71 4.35
CA GLU A 279 3.24 -7.37 5.42
C GLU A 279 4.07 -6.36 6.21
N SER A 280 4.78 -5.47 5.51
CA SER A 280 5.58 -4.40 6.12
C SER A 280 4.72 -3.43 6.93
N ILE A 281 3.65 -2.87 6.34
CA ILE A 281 2.75 -1.94 7.03
C ILE A 281 2.07 -2.62 8.23
N THR A 282 1.71 -3.89 8.13
CA THR A 282 1.05 -4.63 9.22
C THR A 282 1.98 -4.85 10.40
N ALA A 283 3.22 -5.28 10.13
CA ALA A 283 4.23 -5.45 11.18
C ALA A 283 4.48 -4.12 11.91
N GLU A 284 4.62 -3.05 11.14
CA GLU A 284 4.80 -1.68 11.63
C GLU A 284 3.57 -1.19 12.43
N ALA A 285 2.35 -1.48 11.96
CA ALA A 285 1.11 -1.12 12.66
C ALA A 285 0.97 -1.81 14.01
N HIS A 286 1.37 -3.08 14.11
CA HIS A 286 1.43 -3.79 15.39
C HIS A 286 2.47 -3.18 16.35
N LEU A 287 3.61 -2.74 15.82
CA LEU A 287 4.62 -2.03 16.61
C LEU A 287 4.05 -0.72 17.17
N PHE A 288 3.47 0.14 16.32
CA PHE A 288 2.83 1.38 16.77
C PHE A 288 1.67 1.13 17.73
N HIS A 289 0.89 0.07 17.54
CA HIS A 289 -0.17 -0.31 18.48
C HIS A 289 0.40 -0.70 19.86
N THR A 290 1.51 -1.42 19.86
CA THR A 290 2.23 -1.83 21.08
C THR A 290 2.89 -0.63 21.78
N LEU A 291 3.41 0.33 21.01
CA LEU A 291 4.06 1.54 21.53
C LEU A 291 3.10 2.70 21.82
N SER A 292 1.83 2.60 21.43
CA SER A 292 0.86 3.64 21.73
C SER A 292 0.66 3.74 23.26
N PRO A 293 0.71 4.95 23.83
CA PRO A 293 0.39 5.17 25.24
C PRO A 293 -1.01 4.63 25.56
N LEU A 294 -1.12 3.92 26.67
CA LEU A 294 -2.39 3.44 27.20
C LEU A 294 -3.15 4.61 27.87
N PRO A 295 -4.50 4.60 27.78
CA PRO A 295 -5.32 5.64 28.38
C PRO A 295 -5.15 5.64 29.91
N PRO A 296 -4.99 6.80 30.56
CA PRO A 296 -4.80 6.86 32.01
C PRO A 296 -6.01 6.30 32.76
N LEU A 297 -5.76 5.68 33.91
CA LEU A 297 -6.80 5.21 34.85
C LEU A 297 -7.21 6.35 35.79
N ASN A 298 -8.51 6.49 36.03
CA ASN A 298 -9.09 7.49 36.93
C ASN A 298 -9.17 7.00 38.39
N GLY A 299 -8.05 6.49 38.91
CA GLY A 299 -7.94 6.00 40.29
C GLY A 299 -8.18 4.50 40.47
N LYS A 300 -8.17 4.03 41.72
CA LYS A 300 -8.12 2.60 42.10
C LYS A 300 -9.42 1.82 41.88
N ASN A 301 -10.50 2.47 41.50
CA ASN A 301 -11.81 1.85 41.27
C ASN A 301 -12.31 2.05 39.83
N ASP A 302 -11.43 2.47 38.90
CA ASP A 302 -11.78 2.71 37.50
C ASP A 302 -11.91 1.39 36.71
N ILE A 303 -12.93 0.60 37.03
CA ILE A 303 -13.24 -0.65 36.34
C ILE A 303 -13.47 -0.41 34.83
N PRO A 304 -14.24 0.60 34.39
CA PRO A 304 -14.43 0.85 32.96
C PRO A 304 -13.12 1.19 32.24
N GLY A 305 -12.25 2.00 32.84
CA GLY A 305 -10.93 2.32 32.30
C GLY A 305 -10.03 1.07 32.21
N ALA A 306 -10.04 0.23 33.24
CA ALA A 306 -9.25 -1.00 33.27
C ALA A 306 -9.72 -2.02 32.21
N LEU A 307 -11.04 -2.22 32.08
CA LEU A 307 -11.63 -3.05 31.02
C LEU A 307 -11.27 -2.54 29.62
N LYS A 308 -11.26 -1.21 29.44
CA LYS A 308 -10.85 -0.58 28.18
C LYS A 308 -9.38 -0.82 27.85
N ILE A 309 -8.47 -0.73 28.83
CA ILE A 309 -7.04 -1.07 28.65
C ILE A 309 -6.90 -2.54 28.22
N PHE A 310 -7.71 -3.42 28.78
CA PHE A 310 -7.68 -4.86 28.49
C PHE A 310 -8.40 -5.22 27.18
N GLY A 311 -9.24 -4.32 26.65
CA GLY A 311 -10.10 -4.61 25.51
C GLY A 311 -11.14 -5.69 25.83
N LEU A 312 -11.60 -5.72 27.08
CA LEU A 312 -12.58 -6.67 27.60
C LEU A 312 -13.90 -5.96 27.90
N THR A 313 -14.98 -6.72 27.98
CA THR A 313 -16.31 -6.23 28.38
C THR A 313 -16.56 -6.51 29.86
N GLU A 314 -17.66 -5.96 30.41
CA GLU A 314 -17.98 -6.14 31.84
C GLU A 314 -18.26 -7.60 32.21
N GLU A 315 -18.63 -8.43 31.23
CA GLU A 315 -18.91 -9.86 31.39
C GLU A 315 -17.66 -10.75 31.37
N ALA A 316 -16.46 -10.17 31.21
CA ALA A 316 -15.23 -10.92 31.14
C ALA A 316 -14.94 -11.68 32.45
N SER A 317 -14.63 -12.96 32.32
CA SER A 317 -14.29 -13.85 33.44
C SER A 317 -12.90 -13.56 34.03
N ALA A 318 -12.67 -13.97 35.28
CA ALA A 318 -11.36 -13.88 35.93
C ALA A 318 -10.25 -14.59 35.13
N GLU A 319 -10.57 -15.70 34.45
CA GLU A 319 -9.64 -16.40 33.57
C GLU A 319 -9.28 -15.58 32.33
N GLU A 320 -10.26 -14.93 31.69
CA GLU A 320 -10.03 -14.05 30.54
C GLU A 320 -9.20 -12.82 30.91
N ILE A 321 -9.46 -12.24 32.08
CA ILE A 321 -8.68 -11.12 32.62
C ILE A 321 -7.22 -11.57 32.83
N LYS A 322 -7.00 -12.70 33.51
CA LYS A 322 -5.64 -13.23 33.77
C LYS A 322 -4.90 -13.59 32.48
N LYS A 323 -5.58 -14.19 31.50
CA LYS A 323 -5.03 -14.51 30.19
C LYS A 323 -4.63 -13.25 29.42
N THR A 324 -5.48 -12.23 29.44
CA THR A 324 -5.25 -10.95 28.78
C THR A 324 -4.11 -10.18 29.44
N TYR A 325 -4.04 -10.15 30.77
CA TYR A 325 -2.92 -9.57 31.51
C TYR A 325 -1.59 -10.20 31.11
N LYS A 326 -1.48 -11.53 31.09
CA LYS A 326 -0.26 -12.23 30.66
C LYS A 326 0.12 -11.82 29.23
N LYS A 327 -0.85 -11.77 28.32
CA LYS A 327 -0.63 -11.38 26.92
C LYS A 327 -0.14 -9.93 26.80
N LEU A 328 -0.80 -8.98 27.47
CA LEU A 328 -0.46 -7.56 27.42
C LEU A 328 0.90 -7.28 28.07
N SER A 329 1.15 -7.85 29.25
CA SER A 329 2.44 -7.78 29.93
C SER A 329 3.55 -8.30 29.03
N MET A 330 3.34 -9.45 28.40
CA MET A 330 4.31 -10.05 27.47
C MET A 330 4.55 -9.20 26.22
N LEU A 331 3.52 -8.52 25.72
CA LEU A 331 3.60 -7.72 24.49
C LEU A 331 4.28 -6.35 24.74
N LYS A 332 3.96 -5.70 25.87
CA LYS A 332 4.41 -4.34 26.21
C LYS A 332 5.57 -4.29 27.21
N HIS A 333 6.12 -5.43 27.65
CA HIS A 333 7.25 -5.44 28.60
C HIS A 333 8.44 -4.64 28.07
N PRO A 334 9.05 -3.74 28.86
CA PRO A 334 10.20 -2.92 28.44
C PRO A 334 11.36 -3.77 27.92
N ASP A 335 11.80 -4.80 28.65
CA ASP A 335 12.88 -5.70 28.20
C ASP A 335 12.60 -6.39 26.86
N ARG A 336 11.34 -6.76 26.60
CA ARG A 336 10.95 -7.42 25.35
C ARG A 336 10.90 -6.46 24.18
N LEU A 337 10.67 -5.17 24.44
CA LEU A 337 10.71 -4.11 23.45
C LEU A 337 12.17 -3.67 23.19
N ALA A 338 12.99 -3.57 24.23
CA ALA A 338 14.42 -3.27 24.13
C ALA A 338 15.21 -4.34 23.37
N SER A 339 15.00 -5.63 23.69
CA SER A 339 15.61 -6.77 22.95
C SER A 339 15.20 -6.85 21.47
N LYS A 340 14.20 -6.06 21.09
CA LYS A 340 13.62 -5.95 19.76
C LYS A 340 14.12 -4.74 18.98
N GLY A 341 15.12 -4.03 19.50
CA GLY A 341 15.74 -2.88 18.80
C GLY A 341 14.86 -1.63 18.80
N ILE A 342 13.83 -1.60 19.65
CA ILE A 342 13.03 -0.39 19.82
C ILE A 342 13.93 0.66 20.49
N PRO A 343 13.96 1.90 19.98
CA PRO A 343 14.86 2.93 20.50
C PRO A 343 14.68 3.18 21.99
N LYS A 344 15.76 3.51 22.70
CA LYS A 344 15.73 3.87 24.14
C LYS A 344 14.71 4.96 24.47
N SER A 345 14.43 5.86 23.52
CA SER A 345 13.42 6.91 23.67
C SER A 345 12.00 6.39 23.91
N PHE A 346 11.76 5.08 23.77
CA PHE A 346 10.50 4.42 24.06
C PHE A 346 10.51 3.58 25.34
N GLU A 347 11.63 3.50 26.06
CA GLU A 347 11.69 2.81 27.34
C GLU A 347 10.69 3.41 28.34
N GLU A 348 10.60 4.74 28.39
CA GLU A 348 9.61 5.45 29.23
C GLU A 348 8.17 5.04 28.87
N VAL A 349 7.80 5.10 27.59
CA VAL A 349 6.45 4.71 27.14
C VAL A 349 6.16 3.24 27.40
N ALA A 350 7.15 2.37 27.26
CA ALA A 350 7.02 0.95 27.57
C ALA A 350 6.81 0.71 29.08
N ASN A 351 7.59 1.39 29.92
CA ASN A 351 7.46 1.35 31.37
C ASN A 351 6.10 1.87 31.83
N ASP A 352 5.69 3.05 31.36
CA ASP A 352 4.40 3.65 31.68
C ASP A 352 3.24 2.73 31.29
N ASN A 353 3.30 2.16 30.07
CA ASN A 353 2.31 1.20 29.63
C ASN A 353 2.28 -0.06 30.51
N PHE A 354 3.44 -0.58 30.89
CA PHE A 354 3.53 -1.75 31.75
C PHE A 354 2.96 -1.48 33.14
N THR A 355 3.28 -0.32 33.74
CA THR A 355 2.71 0.14 35.00
C THR A 355 1.19 0.30 34.91
N GLN A 356 0.67 0.88 33.83
CA GLN A 356 -0.78 0.97 33.63
C GLN A 356 -1.46 -0.39 33.48
N ILE A 357 -0.82 -1.35 32.81
CA ILE A 357 -1.34 -2.73 32.71
C ILE A 357 -1.42 -3.39 34.08
N GLN A 358 -0.39 -3.21 34.93
CA GLN A 358 -0.38 -3.73 36.30
C GLN A 358 -1.50 -3.10 37.13
N ALA A 359 -1.62 -1.77 37.11
CA ALA A 359 -2.67 -1.06 37.83
C ALA A 359 -4.07 -1.49 37.38
N ALA A 360 -4.30 -1.60 36.07
CA ALA A 360 -5.58 -2.09 35.53
C ALA A 360 -5.87 -3.53 35.96
N TYR A 361 -4.86 -4.40 35.98
CA TYR A 361 -5.03 -5.77 36.47
C TYR A 361 -5.44 -5.81 37.95
N ASP A 362 -4.82 -4.98 38.78
CA ASP A 362 -5.13 -4.91 40.21
C ASP A 362 -6.57 -4.44 40.44
N ILE A 363 -7.05 -3.45 39.68
CA ILE A 363 -8.45 -3.00 39.70
C ILE A 363 -9.39 -4.15 39.34
N LEU A 364 -9.12 -4.85 38.24
CA LEU A 364 -9.99 -5.91 37.73
C LEU A 364 -9.97 -7.19 38.59
N LYS A 365 -8.86 -7.49 39.25
CA LYS A 365 -8.74 -8.62 40.16
C LYS A 365 -9.54 -8.39 41.45
N ASN A 366 -9.68 -7.15 41.88
CA ASN A 366 -10.43 -6.77 43.08
C ASN A 366 -11.91 -6.46 42.78
N LYS A 367 -12.39 -6.84 41.59
CA LYS A 367 -13.80 -6.68 41.15
C LYS A 367 -14.76 -7.63 41.89
N ASP A 368 -14.23 -8.62 42.62
CA ASP A 368 -14.97 -9.62 43.38
C ASP A 368 -14.88 -9.41 44.90
#